data_AF-A0A164GB08-F1
#
_entry.id   AF-A0A164GB08-F1
#
_cell.length_a   1.000
_cell.length_b   1.000
_cell.length_c   1.000
_cell.angle_alpha   90.00
_cell.angle_beta   90.00
_cell.angle_gamma   90.00
#
_symmetry.space_group_name_H-M   'P 1'
#
loop_
_entity.id
_entity.type
_entity.pdbx_description
1 polymer ?
#
loop_
_entity_poly.entity_id
_entity_poly.type
_entity_poly.pdbx_seq_one_letter_code
_entity_poly.pdbx_strand_id
1 'polypeptide(L)'
;RDGKAVSVIRDSGGFVTQRVVATIVNIASDMCQQRICSPQDLETAVTLGLAYPMGPLAMGNRLGPDSILEVLFNLQTVYGDPRYRPSPWLRRRGAIGLSLMHTED
;
A
#
# COMPACT_ATOMS: atom_id res chain seq x y z
N ARG A 1 -17.94 19.16 -17.58
CA ARG A 1 -17.65 18.81 -16.17
C ARG A 1 -18.35 17.49 -15.90
N ASP A 2 -17.65 16.49 -15.36
CA ASP A 2 -18.17 15.12 -15.14
C ASP A 2 -18.89 14.93 -13.80
N GLY A 3 -19.07 16.00 -13.02
CA GLY A 3 -19.84 15.98 -11.76
C GLY A 3 -19.10 15.40 -10.56
N LYS A 4 -17.80 15.11 -10.69
CA LYS A 4 -17.01 14.56 -9.57
C LYS A 4 -16.78 15.61 -8.48
N ALA A 5 -16.84 15.16 -7.22
CA ALA A 5 -16.46 15.98 -6.08
C ALA A 5 -14.97 16.31 -6.14
N VAL A 6 -14.61 17.56 -5.82
CA VAL A 6 -13.23 18.07 -5.88
C VAL A 6 -12.87 18.73 -4.56
N SER A 7 -11.63 18.49 -4.12
CA SER A 7 -11.02 19.14 -2.97
C SER A 7 -9.75 19.88 -3.39
N VAL A 8 -9.57 21.11 -2.91
CA VAL A 8 -8.35 21.89 -3.16
C VAL A 8 -7.33 21.56 -2.08
N ILE A 9 -6.12 21.18 -2.49
CA ILE A 9 -4.99 20.83 -1.61
C ILE A 9 -3.74 21.59 -2.02
N ARG A 10 -2.77 21.70 -1.09
CA ARG A 10 -1.43 22.21 -1.42
C ARG A 10 -0.62 21.15 -2.14
N ASP A 11 0.33 21.60 -2.95
CA ASP A 11 1.26 20.70 -3.62
C ASP A 11 2.13 19.94 -2.61
N SER A 12 2.19 18.62 -2.78
CA SER A 12 2.93 17.70 -1.91
C SER A 12 3.11 16.35 -2.61
N GLY A 13 4.26 15.70 -2.42
CA GLY A 13 4.54 14.41 -3.03
C GLY A 13 3.49 13.37 -2.62
N GLY A 14 2.90 12.65 -3.56
CA GLY A 14 1.88 11.65 -3.20
C GLY A 14 0.54 12.23 -2.73
N PHE A 15 0.32 13.55 -2.77
CA PHE A 15 -0.93 14.19 -2.34
C PHE A 15 -1.49 13.61 -1.01
N VAL A 16 -2.82 13.48 -0.89
CA VAL A 16 -3.47 12.86 0.28
C VAL A 16 -3.65 11.36 0.06
N THR A 17 -4.48 10.98 -0.92
CA THR A 17 -4.99 9.61 -1.03
C THR A 17 -3.91 8.58 -1.38
N GLN A 18 -3.11 8.80 -2.43
CA GLN A 18 -2.09 7.83 -2.84
C GLN A 18 -1.01 7.67 -1.76
N ARG A 19 -0.62 8.75 -1.05
CA ARG A 19 0.30 8.69 0.09
C ARG A 19 -0.26 7.83 1.22
N VAL A 20 -1.51 8.07 1.62
CA VAL A 20 -2.16 7.30 2.71
C VAL A 20 -2.29 5.84 2.31
N VAL A 21 -2.85 5.56 1.14
CA VAL A 21 -3.07 4.19 0.67
C VAL A 21 -1.74 3.44 0.55
N ALA A 22 -0.73 4.03 -0.10
CA ALA A 22 0.55 3.36 -0.28
C ALA A 22 1.23 3.05 1.06
N THR A 23 1.11 3.94 2.05
CA THR A 23 1.65 3.71 3.39
C THR A 23 0.92 2.57 4.11
N ILE A 24 -0.41 2.50 4.02
CA ILE A 24 -1.21 1.41 4.61
C ILE A 24 -0.83 0.06 3.99
N VAL A 25 -0.76 -0.01 2.65
CA VAL A 25 -0.36 -1.23 1.93
C VAL A 25 1.07 -1.65 2.31
N ASN A 26 1.98 -0.69 2.47
CA ASN A 26 3.36 -0.97 2.83
C ASN A 26 3.49 -1.57 4.24
N ILE A 27 2.78 -1.00 5.21
CA ILE A 27 2.76 -1.49 6.60
C ILE A 27 2.20 -2.91 6.64
N ALA A 28 1.09 -3.16 5.94
CA ALA A 28 0.50 -4.50 5.86
C ALA A 28 1.48 -5.52 5.23
N SER A 29 2.13 -5.12 4.14
CA SER A 29 3.15 -5.94 3.49
C SER A 29 4.32 -6.28 4.43
N ASP A 30 4.73 -5.32 5.26
CA ASP A 30 5.81 -5.52 6.23
C ASP A 30 5.39 -6.45 7.38
N MET A 31 4.15 -6.36 7.86
CA MET A 31 3.61 -7.29 8.87
C MET A 31 3.61 -8.74 8.37
N CYS A 32 3.21 -8.97 7.12
CA CYS A 32 3.27 -10.29 6.50
C CYS A 32 4.71 -10.76 6.26
N GLN A 33 5.61 -9.86 5.84
CA GLN A 33 7.04 -10.15 5.68
C GLN A 33 7.67 -10.64 6.99
N GLN A 34 7.33 -9.99 8.10
CA GLN A 34 7.81 -10.33 9.44
C GLN A 34 7.09 -11.55 10.03
N ARG A 35 6.12 -12.13 9.31
CA ARG A 35 5.30 -13.27 9.74
C ARG A 35 4.56 -13.01 11.06
N ILE A 36 4.18 -11.75 11.31
CA ILE A 36 3.32 -11.39 12.46
C ILE A 36 1.91 -12.00 12.27
N CYS A 37 1.47 -12.09 11.02
CA CYS A 37 0.20 -12.71 10.63
C CYS A 37 0.29 -13.21 9.18
N SER A 38 -0.59 -14.15 8.80
CA SER A 38 -0.75 -14.51 7.39
C SER A 38 -1.43 -13.39 6.61
N PRO A 39 -1.29 -13.32 5.26
CA PRO A 39 -2.05 -12.36 4.45
C PRO A 39 -3.56 -12.44 4.68
N GLN A 40 -4.11 -13.64 4.84
CA GLN A 40 -5.53 -13.88 5.09
C GLN A 40 -5.98 -13.38 6.47
N ASP A 41 -5.18 -13.61 7.52
CA ASP A 41 -5.47 -13.09 8.86
C ASP A 41 -5.43 -11.56 8.87
N LEU A 42 -4.46 -10.96 8.18
CA LEU A 42 -4.36 -9.51 8.06
C LEU A 42 -5.59 -8.89 7.40
N GLU A 43 -6.02 -9.44 6.26
CA GLU A 43 -7.21 -8.96 5.55
C GLU A 43 -8.47 -9.08 6.42
N THR A 44 -8.62 -10.21 7.12
CA THR A 44 -9.75 -10.45 8.03
C THR A 44 -9.74 -9.47 9.20
N ALA A 45 -8.60 -9.29 9.85
CA ALA A 45 -8.45 -8.38 10.98
C ALA A 45 -8.74 -6.93 10.62
N VAL A 46 -8.25 -6.45 9.47
CA VAL A 46 -8.49 -5.06 9.03
C VAL A 46 -9.93 -4.85 8.56
N THR A 47 -10.52 -5.82 7.87
CA THR A 47 -11.90 -5.72 7.39
C THR A 47 -12.89 -5.75 8.56
N LEU A 48 -12.74 -6.70 9.49
CA LEU A 48 -13.67 -6.84 10.62
C LEU A 48 -13.36 -5.87 11.76
N GLY A 49 -12.08 -5.66 12.07
CA GLY A 49 -11.65 -4.85 13.21
C GLY A 49 -11.62 -3.35 12.93
N LEU A 50 -11.26 -2.95 11.70
CA LEU A 50 -11.17 -1.53 11.30
C LEU A 50 -12.27 -1.09 10.33
N ALA A 51 -13.20 -2.00 9.99
CA ALA A 51 -14.32 -1.77 9.08
C ALA A 51 -13.86 -1.29 7.68
N TYR A 52 -12.69 -1.72 7.22
CA TYR A 52 -12.25 -1.39 5.87
C TYR A 52 -13.11 -2.16 4.86
N PRO A 53 -13.56 -1.52 3.77
CA PRO A 53 -14.37 -2.22 2.74
C PRO A 53 -13.55 -3.25 1.96
N MET A 54 -12.23 -3.19 2.05
CA MET A 54 -11.26 -4.05 1.39
C MET A 54 -9.96 -3.96 2.19
N GLY A 55 -9.36 -5.10 2.51
CA GLY A 55 -8.12 -5.08 3.26
C GLY A 55 -6.94 -4.57 2.43
N PRO A 56 -5.82 -4.25 3.10
CA PRO A 56 -4.73 -3.49 2.50
C PRO A 56 -4.04 -4.19 1.33
N LEU A 57 -3.77 -5.48 1.42
CA LEU A 57 -3.05 -6.20 0.36
C LEU A 57 -3.96 -6.40 -0.85
N ALA A 58 -5.25 -6.66 -0.63
CA ALA A 58 -6.26 -6.68 -1.69
C ALA A 58 -6.39 -5.30 -2.37
N MET A 59 -6.35 -4.21 -1.59
CA MET A 59 -6.36 -2.86 -2.11
C MET A 59 -5.12 -2.56 -2.96
N GLY A 60 -3.94 -2.96 -2.50
CA GLY A 60 -2.69 -2.84 -3.26
C GLY A 60 -2.70 -3.63 -4.56
N ASN A 61 -3.23 -4.85 -4.54
CA ASN A 61 -3.43 -5.66 -5.75
C ASN A 61 -4.39 -4.99 -6.76
N ARG A 62 -5.50 -4.44 -6.28
CA ARG A 62 -6.48 -3.76 -7.14
C ARG A 62 -5.91 -2.50 -7.79
N LEU A 63 -5.05 -1.78 -7.10
CA LEU A 63 -4.43 -0.55 -7.59
C LEU A 63 -3.17 -0.78 -8.42
N GLY A 64 -2.58 -1.98 -8.35
CA GLY A 64 -1.29 -2.30 -8.96
C GLY A 64 -0.18 -2.27 -7.91
N PRO A 65 0.42 -3.43 -7.54
CA PRO A 65 1.53 -3.49 -6.60
C PRO A 65 2.76 -2.68 -7.05
N ASP A 66 2.98 -2.60 -8.35
CA ASP A 66 3.98 -1.76 -9.02
C ASP A 66 3.69 -0.26 -8.83
N SER A 67 2.43 0.17 -9.00
CA SER A 67 2.01 1.56 -8.78
C SER A 67 2.17 1.97 -7.32
N ILE A 68 1.84 1.09 -6.36
CA ILE A 68 2.07 1.34 -4.94
C ILE A 68 3.56 1.47 -4.63
N LEU A 69 4.39 0.58 -5.20
CA LEU A 69 5.84 0.63 -5.07
C LEU A 69 6.41 1.94 -5.62
N GLU A 70 5.94 2.38 -6.80
CA GLU A 70 6.36 3.63 -7.43
C GLU A 70 6.03 4.85 -6.55
N VAL A 71 4.82 4.93 -5.99
CA VAL A 71 4.43 6.02 -5.09
C VAL A 71 5.38 6.12 -3.91
N LEU A 72 5.68 5.01 -3.23
CA LEU A 72 6.59 5.00 -2.08
C LEU A 72 8.02 5.31 -2.46
N PHE A 73 8.50 4.79 -3.60
CA PHE A 73 9.83 5.09 -4.11
C PHE A 73 9.99 6.60 -4.39
N ASN A 74 9.00 7.22 -5.03
CA ASN A 74 9.00 8.66 -5.31
C ASN A 74 8.91 9.48 -4.02
N LEU A 75 8.06 9.08 -3.06
CA LEU A 75 8.00 9.72 -1.74
C LEU A 75 9.35 9.63 -0.99
N GLN A 76 9.98 8.46 -0.99
CA GLN A 76 11.29 8.27 -0.36
C GLN A 76 12.36 9.13 -1.05
N THR A 77 12.34 9.21 -2.38
CA THR A 77 13.28 10.03 -3.15
C THR A 77 13.13 11.51 -2.86
N VAL A 78 11.90 12.02 -2.81
CA VAL A 78 11.61 13.44 -2.59
C VAL A 78 11.94 13.88 -1.16
N TYR A 79 11.60 13.05 -0.16
CA TYR A 79 11.71 13.44 1.24
C TYR A 79 12.96 12.92 1.96
N GLY A 80 13.60 11.87 1.44
CA GLY A 80 14.70 11.16 2.12
C GLY A 80 14.28 10.45 3.41
N ASP A 81 12.99 10.45 3.77
CA ASP A 81 12.49 9.95 5.04
C ASP A 81 12.33 8.41 5.00
N PRO A 82 12.99 7.66 5.92
CA PRO A 82 12.87 6.22 6.01
C PRO A 82 11.43 5.71 6.18
N ARG A 83 10.49 6.52 6.68
CA ARG A 83 9.08 6.12 6.82
C ARG A 83 8.42 5.74 5.49
N TYR A 84 8.94 6.26 4.38
CA TYR A 84 8.44 5.98 3.03
C TYR A 84 9.15 4.82 2.36
N ARG A 85 10.14 4.20 3.01
CA ARG A 85 10.87 3.06 2.44
C ARG A 85 9.91 1.92 2.11
N PRO A 86 9.77 1.52 0.83
CA PRO A 86 9.01 0.34 0.47
C PRO A 86 9.59 -0.91 1.15
N SER A 87 8.71 -1.73 1.74
CA SER A 87 9.04 -2.97 2.43
C SER A 87 9.65 -3.98 1.46
N PRO A 88 10.51 -4.91 1.92
CA PRO A 88 11.07 -5.94 1.05
C PRO A 88 10.00 -6.79 0.35
N TRP A 89 8.87 -7.08 1.01
CA TRP A 89 7.75 -7.82 0.45
C TRP A 89 7.13 -7.11 -0.74
N LEU A 90 6.79 -5.83 -0.56
CA LEU A 90 6.23 -5.00 -1.63
C LEU A 90 7.23 -4.80 -2.77
N ARG A 91 8.52 -4.57 -2.46
CA ARG A 91 9.56 -4.41 -3.49
C ARG A 91 9.65 -5.63 -4.40
N ARG A 92 9.77 -6.83 -3.81
CA ARG A 92 9.91 -8.07 -4.59
C ARG A 92 8.68 -8.35 -5.42
N ARG A 93 7.49 -8.24 -4.83
CA ARG A 93 6.22 -8.56 -5.50
C ARG A 93 5.82 -7.52 -6.54
N GLY A 94 5.94 -6.23 -6.19
CA GLY A 94 5.68 -5.12 -7.11
C GLY A 94 6.59 -5.10 -8.33
N ALA A 95 7.88 -5.43 -8.16
CA ALA A 95 8.83 -5.45 -9.28
C ALA A 95 8.53 -6.51 -10.35
N ILE A 96 7.78 -7.57 -10.02
CA ILE A 96 7.45 -8.66 -10.94
C ILE A 96 5.95 -8.81 -11.19
N GLY A 97 5.12 -7.89 -10.68
CA GLY A 97 3.66 -7.98 -10.78
C GLY A 97 3.04 -9.15 -10.02
N LEU A 98 3.73 -9.70 -9.01
CA LEU A 98 3.20 -10.79 -8.19
C LEU A 98 2.20 -10.24 -7.17
N SER A 99 1.15 -11.02 -6.91
CA SER A 99 0.13 -10.67 -5.91
C SER A 99 0.73 -10.43 -4.53
N LEU A 100 0.30 -9.35 -3.87
CA LEU A 100 0.64 -9.05 -2.47
C LEU A 100 0.10 -10.09 -1.48
N MET A 101 -0.90 -10.87 -1.90
CA MET A 101 -1.49 -11.97 -1.12
C MET A 101 -0.78 -13.31 -1.33
N HIS A 102 0.18 -13.39 -2.26
CA HIS A 102 0.87 -14.64 -2.55
C HIS A 102 1.72 -15.07 -1.35
N THR A 103 1.45 -16.26 -0.83
CA THR A 103 2.24 -16.96 0.19
C THR A 103 3.27 -17.85 -0.48
N GLU A 104 4.49 -17.86 0.04
CA GLU A 104 5.52 -18.84 -0.34
C GLU A 104 5.19 -20.17 0.37
N ASP A 105 5.32 -21.29 -0.34
CA ASP A 105 5.15 -22.65 0.21
C ASP A 105 6.28 -23.03 1.18
#